data_AF-A0A094I313-F1
#
_entry.id   AF-A0A094I313-F1
#
_cell.length_a   1.000
_cell.length_b   1.000
_cell.length_c   1.000
_cell.angle_alpha   90.00
_cell.angle_beta   90.00
_cell.angle_gamma   90.00
#
_symmetry.space_group_name_H-M   'P 1'
#
loop_
_entity.id
_entity.type
_entity.pdbx_description
1 polymer ?
#
loop_
_entity_poly.entity_id
_entity_poly.type
_entity_poly.pdbx_seq_one_letter_code
_entity_poly.pdbx_strand_id
1 'polypeptide(L)'
;MDSHVNYNHSSNASIPKVRVGLIGCGQVAQVVHIPTLGFLSDYFRITYLCDVSTGALEHCQAKIPGSGPNIPRITKDATELCSSSDVDVVFVLSSDEYHAEQAILALQHDKCVFVEKPVALNLRDIDLIQQAEKSSKGKLMVGYMRRYASAFESAIKEIGGIEKILYARVRDIIGPNSTFVDQSGTFPKTFNDLEERDVSDRKDRAMELVHHALEVECNVPASPSAITMWRVLCGLGTHDISAMREALGMPLGLVGVHTGFPFWSVLFQYSGFAVSYESGIHSVPQFDAHIEVYGQDKIVRIQYDTPYVKGLPITVRVSENLDGSLKETVIRQTYEDAYTQELKHVYEWIRLGKPVKTTIEDARLDTEIFQMIIKADSRRVKAGSGIP
;
A
#
# COMPACT_ATOMS: atom_id res chain seq x y z
N MET A 1 -39.07 -16.11 1.75
CA MET A 1 -39.04 -17.32 2.61
C MET A 1 -37.62 -17.44 3.09
N ASP A 2 -37.28 -16.66 4.11
CA ASP A 2 -35.92 -16.68 4.66
C ASP A 2 -35.93 -17.70 5.78
N SER A 3 -35.28 -18.83 5.54
CA SER A 3 -35.04 -19.85 6.54
C SER A 3 -34.20 -19.23 7.65
N HIS A 4 -34.83 -19.02 8.81
CA HIS A 4 -34.15 -18.73 10.05
C HIS A 4 -33.12 -19.82 10.34
N VAL A 5 -31.85 -19.51 10.13
CA VAL A 5 -30.74 -20.31 10.62
C VAL A 5 -30.66 -20.08 12.13
N ASN A 6 -31.18 -21.03 12.89
CA ASN A 6 -30.98 -21.11 14.33
C ASN A 6 -29.51 -21.39 14.61
N TYR A 7 -28.75 -20.36 14.98
CA TYR A 7 -27.42 -20.56 15.54
C TYR A 7 -27.55 -21.04 16.98
N ASN A 8 -27.28 -22.33 17.18
CA ASN A 8 -27.09 -22.92 18.50
C ASN A 8 -26.01 -22.13 19.26
N HIS A 9 -26.42 -21.42 20.31
CA HIS A 9 -25.53 -20.85 21.32
C HIS A 9 -24.90 -21.97 22.15
N SER A 10 -23.88 -22.61 21.58
CA SER A 10 -22.80 -23.18 22.38
C SER A 10 -21.88 -22.03 22.81
N SER A 11 -21.44 -22.05 24.06
CA SER A 11 -20.65 -21.02 24.72
C SER A 11 -19.29 -20.79 24.04
N ASN A 12 -19.26 -19.98 22.98
CA ASN A 12 -18.03 -19.47 22.40
C ASN A 12 -17.64 -18.19 23.15
N ALA A 13 -16.54 -18.23 23.90
CA ALA A 13 -15.86 -17.00 24.29
C ALA A 13 -15.54 -16.23 22.99
N SER A 14 -16.09 -15.02 22.83
CA SER A 14 -15.83 -14.18 21.65
C SER A 14 -14.32 -13.92 21.55
N ILE A 15 -13.73 -14.21 20.40
CA ILE A 15 -12.31 -13.97 20.14
C ILE A 15 -11.99 -12.48 20.42
N PRO A 16 -10.98 -12.15 21.25
CA PRO A 16 -10.74 -10.78 21.66
C PRO A 16 -10.43 -9.84 20.48
N LYS A 17 -10.92 -8.59 20.57
CA LYS A 17 -10.57 -7.52 19.63
C LYS A 17 -9.07 -7.27 19.63
N VAL A 18 -8.50 -6.95 18.48
CA VAL A 18 -7.10 -6.51 18.35
C VAL A 18 -6.99 -5.06 18.81
N ARG A 19 -6.04 -4.78 19.73
CA ARG A 19 -5.78 -3.44 20.24
C ARG A 19 -4.73 -2.75 19.38
N VAL A 20 -5.08 -1.62 18.80
CA VAL A 20 -4.30 -0.94 17.77
C VAL A 20 -3.76 0.38 18.30
N GLY A 21 -2.45 0.59 18.19
CA GLY A 21 -1.83 1.91 18.32
C GLY A 21 -1.51 2.48 16.95
N LEU A 22 -1.93 3.71 16.66
CA LEU A 22 -1.61 4.39 15.39
C LEU A 22 -0.47 5.39 15.61
N ILE A 23 0.59 5.30 14.81
CA ILE A 23 1.60 6.36 14.69
C ILE A 23 1.38 7.08 13.36
N GLY A 24 1.08 8.38 13.43
CA GLY A 24 0.64 9.18 12.29
C GLY A 24 -0.89 9.39 12.30
N CYS A 25 -1.30 10.64 12.45
CA CYS A 25 -2.68 11.13 12.42
C CYS A 25 -2.95 11.98 11.17
N GLY A 26 -2.18 11.76 10.10
CA GLY A 26 -2.30 12.45 8.81
C GLY A 26 -3.48 11.98 7.97
N GLN A 27 -3.48 12.38 6.69
CA GLN A 27 -4.60 12.16 5.78
C GLN A 27 -5.01 10.68 5.65
N VAL A 28 -4.06 9.75 5.51
CA VAL A 28 -4.39 8.32 5.37
C VAL A 28 -5.04 7.76 6.63
N ALA A 29 -4.61 8.19 7.81
CA ALA A 29 -5.24 7.81 9.07
C ALA A 29 -6.70 8.33 9.14
N GLN A 30 -6.90 9.61 8.81
CA GLN A 30 -8.21 10.27 8.90
C GLN A 30 -9.22 9.77 7.86
N VAL A 31 -8.77 9.50 6.63
CA VAL A 31 -9.65 9.14 5.50
C VAL A 31 -9.84 7.63 5.39
N VAL A 32 -8.82 6.84 5.73
CA VAL A 32 -8.82 5.39 5.50
C VAL A 32 -8.86 4.63 6.82
N HIS A 33 -7.79 4.67 7.61
CA HIS A 33 -7.59 3.71 8.69
C HIS A 33 -8.56 3.90 9.86
N ILE A 34 -8.74 5.13 10.36
CA ILE A 34 -9.66 5.40 11.49
C ILE A 34 -11.11 5.04 11.12
N PRO A 35 -11.67 5.49 9.98
CA PRO A 35 -13.02 5.08 9.58
C PRO A 35 -13.16 3.56 9.39
N THR A 36 -12.18 2.92 8.74
CA THR A 36 -12.24 1.47 8.47
C THR A 36 -12.16 0.65 9.76
N LEU A 37 -11.27 1.01 10.69
CA LEU A 37 -11.19 0.41 12.02
C LEU A 37 -12.50 0.64 12.81
N GLY A 38 -13.16 1.79 12.63
CA GLY A 38 -14.49 2.06 13.20
C GLY A 38 -15.57 1.13 12.64
N PHE A 39 -15.61 0.92 11.32
CA PHE A 39 -16.52 -0.06 10.70
C PHE A 39 -16.24 -1.50 11.15
N LEU A 40 -14.97 -1.80 11.44
CA LEU A 40 -14.52 -3.10 11.95
C LEU A 40 -14.41 -3.13 13.49
N SER A 41 -15.24 -2.36 14.19
CA SER A 41 -15.17 -2.24 15.66
C SER A 41 -15.42 -3.55 16.41
N ASP A 42 -16.02 -4.57 15.78
CA ASP A 42 -16.13 -5.92 16.35
C ASP A 42 -14.80 -6.69 16.33
N TYR A 43 -13.86 -6.30 15.47
CA TYR A 43 -12.54 -6.90 15.31
C TYR A 43 -11.43 -6.08 15.99
N PHE A 44 -11.57 -4.76 16.02
CA PHE A 44 -10.52 -3.83 16.45
C PHE A 44 -10.95 -2.85 17.52
N ARG A 45 -9.98 -2.40 18.31
CA ARG A 45 -10.11 -1.24 19.20
C ARG A 45 -8.86 -0.38 19.08
N ILE A 46 -9.01 0.89 18.70
CA ILE A 46 -7.91 1.85 18.75
C ILE A 46 -7.69 2.25 20.21
N THR A 47 -6.47 2.05 20.71
CA THR A 47 -6.12 2.30 22.13
C THR A 47 -5.11 3.44 22.28
N TYR A 48 -4.37 3.75 21.22
CA TYR A 48 -3.37 4.81 21.20
C TYR A 48 -3.34 5.54 19.86
N LEU A 49 -3.08 6.84 19.91
CA LEU A 49 -2.70 7.69 18.80
C LEU A 49 -1.37 8.38 19.13
N CYS A 50 -0.47 8.44 18.17
CA CYS A 50 0.80 9.13 18.28
C CYS A 50 0.99 10.03 17.06
N ASP A 51 1.26 11.32 17.29
CA ASP A 51 1.60 12.30 16.25
C ASP A 51 2.31 13.49 16.91
N VAL A 52 3.14 14.20 16.14
CA VAL A 52 3.79 15.43 16.61
C VAL A 52 2.81 16.60 16.69
N SER A 53 1.75 16.60 15.88
CA SER A 53 0.68 17.60 15.87
C SER A 53 -0.35 17.29 16.96
N THR A 54 -0.52 18.23 17.89
CA THR A 54 -1.59 18.15 18.89
C THR A 54 -2.96 18.27 18.23
N GLY A 55 -3.10 19.17 17.25
CA GLY A 55 -4.34 19.36 16.51
C GLY A 55 -4.78 18.09 15.77
N ALA A 56 -3.84 17.36 15.16
CA ALA A 56 -4.12 16.09 14.50
C ALA A 56 -4.56 15.02 15.50
N LEU A 57 -3.86 14.90 16.64
CA LEU A 57 -4.22 13.97 17.72
C LEU A 57 -5.65 14.20 18.22
N GLU A 58 -5.98 15.45 18.59
CA GLU A 58 -7.30 15.81 19.11
C GLU A 58 -8.39 15.58 18.07
N HIS A 59 -8.13 15.93 16.81
CA HIS A 59 -9.07 15.72 15.72
C HIS A 59 -9.37 14.23 15.49
N CYS A 60 -8.32 13.39 15.42
CA CYS A 60 -8.46 11.96 15.24
C CYS A 60 -9.14 11.30 16.45
N GLN A 61 -8.76 11.66 17.68
CA GLN A 61 -9.37 11.14 18.90
C GLN A 61 -10.88 11.43 18.94
N ALA A 62 -11.29 12.65 18.56
CA ALA A 62 -12.70 13.05 18.53
C ALA A 62 -13.54 12.28 17.50
N LYS A 63 -12.91 11.65 16.49
CA LYS A 63 -13.59 10.83 15.47
C LYS A 63 -13.75 9.38 15.88
N ILE A 64 -13.10 8.95 16.96
CA ILE A 64 -13.13 7.56 17.44
C ILE A 64 -14.21 7.41 18.51
N PRO A 65 -15.24 6.57 18.29
CA PRO A 65 -16.28 6.35 19.28
C PRO A 65 -15.69 5.71 20.55
N GLY A 66 -15.98 6.30 21.72
CA GLY A 66 -15.51 5.79 22.99
C GLY A 66 -15.98 6.65 24.17
N SER A 67 -15.93 6.08 25.38
CA SER A 67 -16.17 6.82 26.61
C SER A 67 -15.27 6.31 27.74
N GLY A 68 -14.89 7.21 28.64
CA GLY A 68 -14.00 6.92 29.77
C GLY A 68 -12.73 6.18 29.34
N PRO A 69 -12.45 4.97 29.85
CA PRO A 69 -11.22 4.23 29.55
C PRO A 69 -11.15 3.68 28.12
N ASN A 70 -12.23 3.78 27.33
CA ASN A 70 -12.26 3.34 25.93
C ASN A 70 -11.88 4.46 24.94
N ILE A 71 -11.64 5.69 25.42
CA ILE A 71 -11.06 6.75 24.58
C ILE A 71 -9.58 6.43 24.36
N PRO A 72 -9.08 6.44 23.12
CA PRO A 72 -7.68 6.15 22.86
C PRO A 72 -6.79 7.21 23.51
N ARG A 73 -5.68 6.78 24.11
CA ARG A 73 -4.67 7.69 24.64
C ARG A 73 -3.98 8.42 23.49
N ILE A 74 -3.55 9.66 23.71
CA ILE A 74 -2.78 10.45 22.75
C ILE A 74 -1.39 10.68 23.32
N THR A 75 -0.36 10.63 22.48
CA THR A 75 1.02 10.95 22.86
C THR A 75 1.77 11.56 21.68
N LYS A 76 2.89 12.21 21.97
CA LYS A 76 3.89 12.61 20.97
C LYS A 76 5.12 11.70 20.97
N ASP A 77 5.18 10.72 21.89
CA ASP A 77 6.28 9.78 22.02
C ASP A 77 5.86 8.39 21.55
N ALA A 78 6.40 7.96 20.42
CA ALA A 78 6.15 6.63 19.89
C ALA A 78 6.60 5.50 20.84
N THR A 79 7.58 5.75 21.71
CA THR A 79 8.07 4.78 22.71
C THR A 79 7.00 4.46 23.74
N GLU A 80 6.23 5.47 24.17
CA GLU A 80 5.12 5.29 25.11
C GLU A 80 4.05 4.37 24.51
N LEU A 81 3.70 4.57 23.23
CA LEU A 81 2.78 3.73 22.49
C LEU A 81 3.34 2.30 22.33
N CYS A 82 4.57 2.17 21.84
CA CYS A 82 5.20 0.88 21.55
C CYS A 82 5.46 0.03 22.79
N SER A 83 5.74 0.64 23.95
CA SER A 83 5.95 -0.07 25.22
C SER A 83 4.65 -0.43 25.95
N SER A 84 3.50 0.13 25.53
CA SER A 84 2.21 -0.07 26.18
C SER A 84 1.73 -1.53 26.09
N SER A 85 1.33 -2.11 27.22
CA SER A 85 0.66 -3.42 27.26
C SER A 85 -0.76 -3.40 26.67
N ASP A 86 -1.28 -2.21 26.34
CA ASP A 86 -2.60 -1.99 25.73
C ASP A 86 -2.56 -1.90 24.20
N VAL A 87 -1.43 -2.25 23.59
CA VAL A 87 -1.23 -2.27 22.14
C VAL A 87 -0.77 -3.68 21.74
N ASP A 88 -1.53 -4.33 20.86
CA ASP A 88 -1.17 -5.62 20.25
C ASP A 88 -0.40 -5.41 18.94
N VAL A 89 -0.84 -4.43 18.14
CA VAL A 89 -0.28 -4.08 16.85
C VAL A 89 -0.11 -2.57 16.72
N VAL A 90 1.02 -2.15 16.17
CA VAL A 90 1.33 -0.76 15.82
C VAL A 90 1.08 -0.58 14.33
N PHE A 91 0.24 0.39 13.97
CA PHE A 91 0.07 0.82 12.60
C PHE A 91 0.94 2.06 12.39
N VAL A 92 1.92 1.95 11.51
CA VAL A 92 2.83 3.04 11.12
C VAL A 92 2.25 3.69 9.86
N LEU A 93 1.64 4.86 10.07
CA LEU A 93 0.86 5.66 9.11
C LEU A 93 1.41 7.09 8.97
N SER A 94 2.63 7.33 9.46
CA SER A 94 3.26 8.65 9.46
C SER A 94 3.74 9.05 8.06
N SER A 95 4.57 10.10 7.97
CA SER A 95 5.31 10.36 6.75
C SER A 95 6.30 9.21 6.47
N ASP A 96 6.52 8.89 5.20
CA ASP A 96 7.33 7.74 4.75
C ASP A 96 8.80 7.79 5.22
N GLU A 97 9.32 8.99 5.48
CA GLU A 97 10.67 9.20 6.02
C GLU A 97 10.88 8.61 7.43
N TYR A 98 9.80 8.34 8.16
CA TYR A 98 9.85 7.84 9.54
C TYR A 98 9.44 6.37 9.65
N HIS A 99 8.95 5.76 8.57
CA HIS A 99 8.38 4.41 8.62
C HIS A 99 9.36 3.38 9.19
N ALA A 100 10.60 3.38 8.70
CA ALA A 100 11.61 2.40 9.11
C ALA A 100 11.94 2.50 10.60
N GLU A 101 12.23 3.71 11.08
CA GLU A 101 12.55 3.95 12.49
C GLU A 101 11.40 3.54 13.42
N GLN A 102 10.17 3.90 13.08
CA GLN A 102 8.99 3.60 13.90
C GLN A 102 8.62 2.12 13.86
N ALA A 103 8.77 1.45 12.71
CA ALA A 103 8.57 0.01 12.59
C ALA A 103 9.62 -0.76 13.42
N ILE A 104 10.89 -0.35 13.35
CA ILE A 104 11.97 -0.94 14.15
C ILE A 104 11.69 -0.76 15.64
N LEU A 105 11.30 0.45 16.08
CA LEU A 105 10.94 0.72 17.47
C LEU A 105 9.81 -0.20 17.97
N ALA A 106 8.74 -0.34 17.18
CA ALA A 106 7.64 -1.24 17.53
C ALA A 106 8.09 -2.72 17.63
N LEU A 107 8.91 -3.18 16.68
CA LEU A 107 9.48 -4.53 16.69
C LEU A 107 10.40 -4.77 17.90
N GLN A 108 11.21 -3.78 18.30
CA GLN A 108 12.06 -3.86 19.50
C GLN A 108 11.24 -4.05 20.79
N HIS A 109 9.97 -3.61 20.79
CA HIS A 109 9.02 -3.84 21.88
C HIS A 109 8.11 -5.08 21.66
N ASP A 110 8.52 -6.02 20.81
CA ASP A 110 7.81 -7.27 20.51
C ASP A 110 6.38 -7.05 19.95
N LYS A 111 6.10 -5.90 19.33
CA LYS A 111 4.79 -5.61 18.73
C LYS A 111 4.66 -6.17 17.33
N CYS A 112 3.47 -6.65 16.98
CA CYS A 112 3.10 -6.79 15.57
C CYS A 112 3.09 -5.40 14.92
N VAL A 113 3.50 -5.31 13.67
CA VAL A 113 3.55 -4.04 12.94
C VAL A 113 2.77 -4.15 11.63
N PHE A 114 1.90 -3.18 11.38
CA PHE A 114 1.36 -2.89 10.06
C PHE A 114 2.00 -1.59 9.58
N VAL A 115 2.68 -1.57 8.45
CA VAL A 115 3.34 -0.35 7.93
C VAL A 115 2.69 0.02 6.60
N GLU A 116 2.22 1.25 6.48
CA GLU A 116 1.75 1.78 5.21
C GLU A 116 2.88 1.81 4.17
N LYS A 117 2.49 1.69 2.90
CA LYS A 117 3.45 1.76 1.81
C LYS A 117 3.88 3.22 1.55
N PRO A 118 5.10 3.48 1.05
CA PRO A 118 6.21 2.53 0.99
C PRO A 118 6.76 2.24 2.39
N VAL A 119 7.24 1.02 2.64
CA VAL A 119 7.81 0.66 3.96
C VAL A 119 9.06 1.46 4.29
N ALA A 120 9.87 1.76 3.27
CA ALA A 120 11.06 2.57 3.37
C ALA A 120 11.38 3.18 1.99
N LEU A 121 12.32 4.14 1.98
CA LEU A 121 12.73 4.84 0.76
C LEU A 121 14.04 4.30 0.16
N ASN A 122 14.66 3.28 0.76
CA ASN A 122 15.90 2.66 0.30
C ASN A 122 16.00 1.21 0.81
N LEU A 123 16.92 0.40 0.24
CA LEU A 123 17.12 -0.99 0.65
C LEU A 123 17.81 -1.10 2.01
N ARG A 124 18.71 -0.18 2.36
CA ARG A 124 19.39 -0.14 3.67
C ARG A 124 18.38 -0.21 4.82
N ASP A 125 17.34 0.61 4.77
CA ASP A 125 16.35 0.68 5.84
C ASP A 125 15.44 -0.56 5.84
N ILE A 126 15.15 -1.14 4.67
CA ILE A 126 14.48 -2.44 4.57
C ILE A 126 15.30 -3.54 5.26
N ASP A 127 16.63 -3.55 5.08
CA ASP A 127 17.52 -4.50 5.76
C ASP A 127 17.48 -4.34 7.28
N LEU A 128 17.45 -3.10 7.78
CA LEU A 128 17.37 -2.79 9.20
C LEU A 128 16.04 -3.27 9.81
N ILE A 129 14.92 -3.04 9.11
CA ILE A 129 13.60 -3.54 9.52
C ILE A 129 13.60 -5.07 9.56
N GLN A 130 14.15 -5.73 8.53
CA GLN A 130 14.22 -7.18 8.45
C GLN A 130 15.09 -7.77 9.59
N GLN A 131 16.15 -7.08 10.02
CA GLN A 131 16.95 -7.47 11.17
C GLN A 131 16.20 -7.33 12.50
N ALA A 132 15.46 -6.22 12.66
CA ALA A 132 14.61 -6.01 13.83
C ALA A 132 13.50 -7.07 13.92
N GLU A 133 12.85 -7.39 12.79
CA GLU A 133 11.78 -8.41 12.72
C GLU A 133 12.29 -9.82 13.05
N LYS A 134 13.52 -10.15 12.66
CA LYS A 134 14.17 -11.42 13.03
C LYS A 134 14.40 -11.55 14.53
N SER A 135 14.67 -10.42 15.20
CA SER A 135 14.97 -10.37 16.64
C SER A 135 13.73 -10.21 17.52
N SER A 136 12.61 -9.81 16.92
CA SER A 136 11.33 -9.57 17.57
C SER A 136 10.44 -10.82 17.61
N LYS A 137 9.57 -10.92 18.62
CA LYS A 137 8.42 -11.83 18.59
C LYS A 137 7.31 -11.35 17.66
N GLY A 138 7.28 -10.04 17.38
CA GLY A 138 6.40 -9.44 16.40
C GLY A 138 6.76 -9.83 14.96
N LYS A 139 5.77 -9.70 14.08
CA LYS A 139 5.98 -9.73 12.62
C LYS A 139 5.43 -8.46 12.00
N LEU A 140 5.87 -8.18 10.78
CA LEU A 140 5.49 -7.00 10.02
C LEU A 140 4.65 -7.40 8.81
N MET A 141 3.55 -6.67 8.62
CA MET A 141 2.73 -6.68 7.42
C MET A 141 2.82 -5.33 6.71
N VAL A 142 2.96 -5.36 5.38
CA VAL A 142 3.00 -4.17 4.53
C VAL A 142 1.61 -3.86 3.99
N GLY A 143 1.21 -2.60 4.05
CA GLY A 143 -0.08 -2.08 3.56
C GLY A 143 -0.20 -2.05 2.04
N TYR A 144 -0.31 -3.22 1.41
CA TYR A 144 -0.55 -3.36 -0.04
C TYR A 144 -2.00 -3.70 -0.34
N MET A 145 -2.91 -2.79 0.02
CA MET A 145 -4.35 -3.01 -0.01
C MET A 145 -4.89 -3.63 -1.32
N ARG A 146 -4.38 -3.24 -2.50
CA ARG A 146 -4.78 -3.80 -3.80
C ARG A 146 -4.67 -5.33 -3.85
N ARG A 147 -3.66 -5.91 -3.18
CA ARG A 147 -3.42 -7.35 -3.13
C ARG A 147 -4.40 -8.11 -2.23
N TYR A 148 -5.14 -7.40 -1.39
CA TYR A 148 -6.18 -7.97 -0.51
C TYR A 148 -7.59 -7.85 -1.08
N ALA A 149 -7.75 -7.17 -2.22
CA ALA A 149 -9.03 -7.11 -2.90
C ALA A 149 -9.46 -8.52 -3.33
N SER A 150 -10.66 -8.98 -2.96
CA SER A 150 -11.16 -10.30 -3.40
C SER A 150 -11.30 -10.37 -4.93
N ALA A 151 -11.54 -9.24 -5.59
CA ALA A 151 -11.47 -9.14 -7.05
C ALA A 151 -10.06 -9.45 -7.57
N PHE A 152 -9.00 -9.02 -6.88
CA PHE A 152 -7.62 -9.33 -7.27
C PHE A 152 -7.31 -10.82 -7.10
N GLU A 153 -7.71 -11.42 -5.98
CA GLU A 153 -7.56 -12.87 -5.79
C GLU A 153 -8.33 -13.69 -6.83
N SER A 154 -9.51 -13.21 -7.24
CA SER A 154 -10.28 -13.80 -8.34
C SER A 154 -9.56 -13.63 -9.69
N ALA A 155 -9.05 -12.44 -9.98
CA ALA A 155 -8.29 -12.17 -11.20
C ALA A 155 -7.03 -13.06 -11.31
N ILE A 156 -6.29 -13.28 -10.21
CA ILE A 156 -5.14 -14.19 -10.20
C ILE A 156 -5.55 -15.62 -10.60
N LYS A 157 -6.67 -16.12 -10.08
CA LYS A 157 -7.19 -17.45 -10.46
C LYS A 157 -7.54 -17.50 -11.95
N GLU A 158 -8.19 -16.46 -12.47
CA GLU A 158 -8.53 -16.35 -13.88
C GLU A 158 -7.28 -16.27 -14.78
N ILE A 159 -6.26 -15.52 -14.36
CA ILE A 159 -4.95 -15.40 -15.03
C ILE A 159 -4.22 -16.76 -15.02
N GLY A 160 -4.26 -17.50 -13.90
CA GLY A 160 -3.67 -18.84 -13.79
C GLY A 160 -4.30 -19.87 -14.74
N GLY A 161 -5.49 -19.59 -15.28
CA GLY A 161 -6.13 -20.38 -16.34
C GLY A 161 -5.70 -20.02 -17.77
N ILE A 162 -4.84 -19.02 -17.96
CA ILE A 162 -4.28 -18.67 -19.28
C ILE A 162 -3.09 -19.59 -19.56
N GLU A 163 -3.19 -20.44 -20.60
CA GLU A 163 -2.12 -21.38 -20.98
C GLU A 163 -0.80 -20.67 -21.32
N LYS A 164 -0.88 -19.58 -22.08
CA LYS A 164 0.26 -18.77 -22.47
C LYS A 164 -0.11 -17.29 -22.47
N ILE A 165 0.55 -16.52 -21.62
CA ILE A 165 0.47 -15.06 -21.65
C ILE A 165 1.20 -14.57 -22.90
N LEU A 166 0.51 -13.78 -23.71
CA LEU A 166 1.04 -13.16 -24.93
C LEU A 166 1.49 -11.71 -24.67
N TYR A 167 0.78 -11.02 -23.78
CA TYR A 167 1.01 -9.63 -23.42
C TYR A 167 0.32 -9.32 -22.09
N ALA A 168 0.84 -8.38 -21.31
CA ALA A 168 0.08 -7.77 -20.25
C ALA A 168 0.34 -6.27 -20.18
N ARG A 169 -0.58 -5.55 -19.55
CA ARG A 169 -0.42 -4.14 -19.23
C ARG A 169 -0.80 -3.86 -17.79
N VAL A 170 -0.07 -2.92 -17.21
CA VAL A 170 -0.32 -2.35 -15.89
C VAL A 170 -0.47 -0.86 -16.08
N ARG A 171 -1.58 -0.30 -15.59
CA ARG A 171 -1.83 1.14 -15.69
C ARG A 171 -2.19 1.68 -14.32
N ASP A 172 -1.63 2.84 -13.99
CA ASP A 172 -2.01 3.62 -12.80
C ASP A 172 -1.92 5.12 -13.11
N ILE A 173 -2.93 5.64 -13.82
CA ILE A 173 -3.02 7.06 -14.15
C ILE A 173 -4.12 7.69 -13.32
N ILE A 174 -3.72 8.60 -12.43
CA ILE A 174 -4.61 9.12 -11.40
C ILE A 174 -4.83 10.63 -11.52
N GLY A 175 -6.06 11.02 -11.18
CA GLY A 175 -6.48 12.39 -10.96
C GLY A 175 -6.07 12.93 -9.58
N PRO A 176 -6.50 14.16 -9.27
CA PRO A 176 -6.26 14.76 -7.97
C PRO A 176 -6.97 13.99 -6.85
N ASN A 177 -6.21 13.45 -5.89
CA ASN A 177 -6.77 12.76 -4.72
C ASN A 177 -7.75 13.64 -3.94
N SER A 178 -7.51 14.97 -3.89
CA SER A 178 -8.39 15.93 -3.22
C SER A 178 -9.84 15.84 -3.71
N THR A 179 -10.06 15.67 -5.02
CA THR A 179 -11.42 15.55 -5.56
C THR A 179 -12.19 14.39 -4.95
N PHE A 180 -11.53 13.26 -4.72
CA PHE A 180 -12.16 12.07 -4.12
C PHE A 180 -12.26 12.20 -2.60
N VAL A 181 -11.20 12.72 -1.96
CA VAL A 181 -11.13 12.88 -0.51
C VAL A 181 -12.17 13.87 0.01
N ASP A 182 -12.34 15.01 -0.66
CA ASP A 182 -13.32 16.04 -0.27
C ASP A 182 -14.76 15.52 -0.34
N GLN A 183 -15.00 14.48 -1.15
CA GLN A 183 -16.30 13.83 -1.33
C GLN A 183 -16.43 12.49 -0.57
N SER A 184 -15.40 12.08 0.18
CA SER A 184 -15.39 10.79 0.91
C SER A 184 -16.29 10.78 2.15
N GLY A 185 -16.75 11.94 2.61
CA GLY A 185 -17.53 12.08 3.85
C GLY A 185 -16.70 11.95 5.14
N THR A 186 -15.37 11.87 5.03
CA THR A 186 -14.48 11.73 6.21
C THR A 186 -14.09 13.08 6.83
N PHE A 187 -14.14 14.16 6.04
CA PHE A 187 -13.84 15.54 6.43
C PHE A 187 -12.47 15.69 7.13
N PRO A 188 -11.37 15.28 6.47
CA PRO A 188 -10.04 15.36 7.06
C PRO A 188 -9.59 16.82 7.23
N LYS A 189 -8.67 17.05 8.16
CA LYS A 189 -8.08 18.37 8.46
C LYS A 189 -6.55 18.30 8.48
N THR A 190 -5.95 19.41 8.07
CA THR A 190 -4.52 19.69 8.24
C THR A 190 -4.32 20.71 9.35
N PHE A 191 -3.15 20.66 9.98
CA PHE A 191 -2.80 21.48 11.13
C PHE A 191 -1.41 22.10 10.92
N ASN A 192 -1.22 23.31 11.43
CA ASN A 192 0.03 24.08 11.26
C ASN A 192 0.74 24.28 12.61
N ASP A 193 0.62 23.31 13.52
CA ASP A 193 1.17 23.31 14.87
C ASP A 193 2.44 22.47 15.00
N LEU A 194 3.11 22.20 13.87
CA LEU A 194 4.41 21.54 13.83
C LEU A 194 5.53 22.51 14.22
N GLU A 195 6.51 22.03 14.97
CA GLU A 195 7.70 22.81 15.27
C GLU A 195 8.61 22.90 14.04
N GLU A 196 9.36 24.00 13.88
CA GLU A 196 10.30 24.16 12.76
C GLU A 196 11.33 23.03 12.69
N ARG A 197 11.75 22.51 13.85
CA ARG A 197 12.65 21.35 13.94
C ARG A 197 12.08 20.10 13.29
N ASP A 198 10.79 19.82 13.46
CA ASP A 198 10.15 18.62 12.91
C ASP A 198 9.97 18.75 11.39
N VAL A 199 9.72 19.97 10.92
CA VAL A 199 9.67 20.29 9.49
C VAL A 199 11.05 20.13 8.83
N SER A 200 12.12 20.62 9.49
CA SER A 200 13.49 20.45 8.99
C SER A 200 13.92 18.99 9.02
N ASP A 201 13.70 18.28 10.13
CA ASP A 201 14.08 16.87 10.29
C ASP A 201 13.45 16.00 9.21
N ARG A 202 12.14 16.18 8.94
CA ARG A 202 11.46 15.45 7.86
C ARG A 202 12.12 15.69 6.50
N LYS A 203 12.46 16.94 6.19
CA LYS A 203 13.08 17.32 4.92
C LYS A 203 14.50 16.75 4.79
N ASP A 204 15.27 16.83 5.86
CA ASP A 204 16.65 16.37 5.89
C ASP A 204 16.71 14.84 5.77
N ARG A 205 15.82 14.12 6.45
CA ARG A 205 15.63 12.67 6.27
C ARG A 205 15.20 12.32 4.85
N ALA A 206 14.20 13.00 4.30
CA ALA A 206 13.76 12.76 2.92
C ALA A 206 14.93 12.88 1.93
N MET A 207 15.76 13.90 2.12
CA MET A 207 16.94 14.12 1.28
C MET A 207 17.97 13.01 1.47
N GLU A 208 18.36 12.69 2.71
CA GLU A 208 19.35 11.65 3.00
C GLU A 208 18.93 10.30 2.42
N LEU A 209 17.69 9.87 2.68
CA LEU A 209 17.21 8.55 2.30
C LEU A 209 17.17 8.37 0.78
N VAL A 210 16.72 9.39 0.05
CA VAL A 210 16.65 9.33 -1.42
C VAL A 210 18.04 9.47 -2.05
N HIS A 211 18.91 10.32 -1.51
CA HIS A 211 20.31 10.39 -1.96
C HIS A 211 21.01 9.06 -1.74
N HIS A 212 20.80 8.41 -0.59
CA HIS A 212 21.36 7.09 -0.33
C HIS A 212 20.88 6.06 -1.37
N ALA A 213 19.58 5.99 -1.62
CA ALA A 213 19.02 5.09 -2.62
C ALA A 213 19.60 5.31 -4.03
N LEU A 214 19.71 6.57 -4.45
CA LEU A 214 20.16 6.91 -5.80
C LEU A 214 21.67 6.76 -5.95
N GLU A 215 22.44 7.40 -5.08
CA GLU A 215 23.89 7.56 -5.26
C GLU A 215 24.66 6.34 -4.75
N VAL A 216 24.22 5.74 -3.64
CA VAL A 216 24.89 4.59 -3.03
C VAL A 216 24.37 3.27 -3.58
N GLU A 217 23.05 3.05 -3.55
CA GLU A 217 22.47 1.76 -3.95
C GLU A 217 22.28 1.65 -5.48
N CYS A 218 21.94 2.76 -6.14
CA CYS A 218 21.73 2.78 -7.58
C CYS A 218 22.95 3.16 -8.41
N ASN A 219 23.94 3.86 -7.82
CA ASN A 219 25.03 4.51 -8.54
C ASN A 219 24.51 5.43 -9.67
N VAL A 220 23.46 6.20 -9.36
CA VAL A 220 22.83 7.18 -10.23
C VAL A 220 22.90 8.54 -9.53
N PRO A 221 23.36 9.62 -10.21
CA PRO A 221 23.38 10.95 -9.63
C PRO A 221 21.98 11.37 -9.15
N ALA A 222 21.87 11.95 -7.96
CA ALA A 222 20.62 12.46 -7.43
C ALA A 222 20.22 13.80 -8.10
N SER A 223 19.97 13.76 -9.42
CA SER A 223 19.41 14.91 -10.13
C SER A 223 17.97 15.19 -9.64
N PRO A 224 17.45 16.42 -9.79
CA PRO A 224 16.07 16.73 -9.43
C PRO A 224 15.03 15.79 -10.07
N SER A 225 15.26 15.36 -11.31
CA SER A 225 14.40 14.39 -12.01
C SER A 225 14.47 12.99 -11.40
N ALA A 226 15.68 12.51 -11.06
CA ALA A 226 15.86 11.21 -10.43
C ALA A 226 15.25 11.18 -9.01
N ILE A 227 15.44 12.23 -8.22
CA ILE A 227 14.83 12.40 -6.89
C ILE A 227 13.30 12.36 -7.01
N THR A 228 12.74 13.14 -7.92
CA THR A 228 11.29 13.20 -8.16
C THR A 228 10.76 11.82 -8.55
N MET A 229 11.40 11.16 -9.52
CA MET A 229 10.95 9.85 -9.98
C MET A 229 11.06 8.79 -8.89
N TRP A 230 12.15 8.78 -8.11
CA TRP A 230 12.32 7.85 -6.99
C TRP A 230 11.18 7.98 -5.97
N ARG A 231 10.88 9.22 -5.55
CA ARG A 231 9.76 9.51 -4.62
C ARG A 231 8.43 9.06 -5.20
N VAL A 232 8.18 9.30 -6.49
CA VAL A 232 6.92 8.93 -7.14
C VAL A 232 6.78 7.41 -7.32
N LEU A 233 7.86 6.68 -7.62
CA LEU A 233 7.85 5.22 -7.66
C LEU A 233 7.56 4.63 -6.27
N CYS A 234 8.19 5.16 -5.22
CA CYS A 234 7.93 4.73 -3.84
C CYS A 234 6.49 5.07 -3.40
N GLY A 235 6.00 6.26 -3.73
CA GLY A 235 4.69 6.74 -3.29
C GLY A 235 3.50 6.15 -4.06
N LEU A 236 3.56 6.16 -5.39
CA LEU A 236 2.49 5.68 -6.28
C LEU A 236 2.79 4.28 -6.82
N GLY A 237 3.97 4.09 -7.42
CA GLY A 237 4.32 2.87 -8.15
C GLY A 237 4.27 1.58 -7.31
N THR A 238 4.48 1.66 -6.00
CA THR A 238 4.42 0.47 -5.12
C THR A 238 3.03 -0.17 -5.07
N HIS A 239 1.94 0.55 -5.39
CA HIS A 239 0.61 -0.05 -5.41
C HIS A 239 0.44 -1.08 -6.54
N ASP A 240 0.78 -0.66 -7.75
CA ASP A 240 0.64 -1.41 -8.99
C ASP A 240 1.80 -2.37 -9.22
N ILE A 241 3.04 -2.03 -8.85
CA ILE A 241 4.19 -2.94 -8.94
C ILE A 241 4.01 -4.14 -8.00
N SER A 242 3.57 -3.92 -6.75
CA SER A 242 3.32 -5.03 -5.82
C SER A 242 2.22 -5.98 -6.34
N ALA A 243 1.13 -5.43 -6.88
CA ALA A 243 0.05 -6.23 -7.49
C ALA A 243 0.49 -6.92 -8.79
N MET A 244 1.28 -6.25 -9.62
CA MET A 244 1.89 -6.83 -10.83
C MET A 244 2.75 -8.04 -10.47
N ARG A 245 3.60 -7.93 -9.44
CA ARG A 245 4.48 -9.04 -9.03
C ARG A 245 3.70 -10.26 -8.56
N GLU A 246 2.63 -10.09 -7.79
CA GLU A 246 1.81 -11.24 -7.37
C GLU A 246 1.06 -11.87 -8.55
N ALA A 247 0.62 -11.05 -9.53
CA ALA A 247 -0.12 -11.54 -10.69
C ALA A 247 0.76 -12.19 -11.77
N LEU A 248 1.97 -11.66 -12.02
CA LEU A 248 2.80 -11.98 -13.19
C LEU A 248 4.21 -12.49 -12.84
N GLY A 249 4.63 -12.38 -11.57
CA GLY A 249 5.99 -12.65 -11.13
C GLY A 249 6.91 -11.44 -11.27
N MET A 250 8.21 -11.64 -11.00
CA MET A 250 9.24 -10.62 -11.18
C MET A 250 9.58 -10.43 -12.67
N PRO A 251 9.79 -9.19 -13.14
CA PRO A 251 10.35 -8.96 -14.46
C PRO A 251 11.81 -9.43 -14.52
N LEU A 252 12.23 -9.96 -15.68
CA LEU A 252 13.63 -10.34 -15.94
C LEU A 252 14.52 -9.12 -16.23
N GLY A 253 13.90 -8.00 -16.62
CA GLY A 253 14.59 -6.78 -16.98
C GLY A 253 13.67 -5.81 -17.71
N LEU A 254 14.27 -4.92 -18.49
CA LEU A 254 13.60 -3.83 -19.18
C LEU A 254 13.97 -3.84 -20.66
N VAL A 255 12.97 -3.77 -21.53
CA VAL A 255 13.14 -3.54 -22.97
C VAL A 255 13.27 -2.04 -23.25
N GLY A 256 12.52 -1.21 -22.53
CA GLY A 256 12.51 0.24 -22.72
C GLY A 256 11.97 0.97 -21.49
N VAL A 257 12.40 2.22 -21.33
CA VAL A 257 12.00 3.07 -20.20
C VAL A 257 12.00 4.53 -20.61
N HIS A 258 11.02 5.28 -20.12
CA HIS A 258 10.98 6.73 -20.14
C HIS A 258 10.45 7.21 -18.79
N THR A 259 11.32 7.74 -17.93
CA THR A 259 10.92 8.30 -16.62
C THR A 259 10.67 9.81 -16.71
N GLY A 260 9.64 10.20 -17.45
CA GLY A 260 9.11 11.56 -17.41
C GLY A 260 8.28 11.81 -16.15
N PHE A 261 8.18 13.06 -15.73
CA PHE A 261 7.15 13.51 -14.80
C PHE A 261 6.33 14.60 -15.50
N PRO A 262 4.98 14.52 -15.53
CA PRO A 262 4.15 13.72 -14.64
C PRO A 262 3.74 12.34 -15.15
N PHE A 263 4.23 11.88 -16.31
CA PHE A 263 3.95 10.55 -16.87
C PHE A 263 5.23 9.79 -17.18
N TRP A 264 5.24 8.51 -16.84
CA TRP A 264 6.33 7.59 -17.17
C TRP A 264 5.79 6.32 -17.80
N SER A 265 6.67 5.64 -18.53
CA SER A 265 6.34 4.39 -19.19
C SER A 265 7.53 3.44 -19.18
N VAL A 266 7.25 2.17 -18.96
CA VAL A 266 8.23 1.12 -18.80
C VAL A 266 7.75 -0.10 -19.56
N LEU A 267 8.62 -0.71 -20.37
CA LEU A 267 8.35 -1.98 -21.02
C LEU A 267 9.20 -3.06 -20.35
N PHE A 268 8.59 -3.83 -19.46
CA PHE A 268 9.25 -4.92 -18.75
C PHE A 268 9.37 -6.16 -19.64
N GLN A 269 10.50 -6.85 -19.49
CA GLN A 269 10.76 -8.13 -20.14
C GLN A 269 10.37 -9.28 -19.19
N TYR A 270 9.57 -10.22 -19.69
CA TYR A 270 9.27 -11.50 -19.04
C TYR A 270 9.67 -12.66 -19.94
N SER A 271 9.62 -13.88 -19.42
CA SER A 271 9.89 -15.08 -20.23
C SER A 271 8.76 -15.32 -21.24
N GLY A 272 8.98 -14.89 -22.48
CA GLY A 272 8.07 -15.15 -23.61
C GLY A 272 6.99 -14.09 -23.87
N PHE A 273 6.93 -13.02 -23.07
CA PHE A 273 6.04 -11.88 -23.28
C PHE A 273 6.65 -10.59 -22.69
N ALA A 274 5.98 -9.46 -22.92
CA ALA A 274 6.34 -8.17 -22.35
C ALA A 274 5.17 -7.58 -21.56
N VAL A 275 5.49 -6.73 -20.58
CA VAL A 275 4.49 -5.99 -19.80
C VAL A 275 4.68 -4.50 -20.00
N SER A 276 3.66 -3.84 -20.53
CA SER A 276 3.64 -2.37 -20.62
C SER A 276 3.14 -1.80 -19.29
N TYR A 277 4.00 -1.05 -18.61
CA TYR A 277 3.65 -0.31 -17.41
C TYR A 277 3.57 1.19 -17.73
N GLU A 278 2.39 1.77 -17.53
CA GLU A 278 2.09 3.16 -17.80
C GLU A 278 1.51 3.82 -16.54
N SER A 279 2.14 4.87 -16.05
CA SER A 279 1.64 5.55 -14.85
C SER A 279 1.86 7.04 -14.93
N GLY A 280 1.03 7.79 -14.20
CA GLY A 280 1.11 9.23 -14.23
C GLY A 280 0.05 9.94 -13.41
N ILE A 281 0.24 11.25 -13.28
CA ILE A 281 -0.64 12.11 -12.51
C ILE A 281 -1.11 13.26 -13.39
N HIS A 282 -2.41 13.54 -13.38
CA HIS A 282 -2.98 14.67 -14.12
C HIS A 282 -4.14 15.32 -13.36
N SER A 283 -4.63 16.44 -13.88
CA SER A 283 -5.71 17.21 -13.23
C SER A 283 -7.13 16.74 -13.55
N VAL A 284 -7.32 15.72 -14.39
CA VAL A 284 -8.64 15.14 -14.66
C VAL A 284 -9.04 14.23 -13.49
N PRO A 285 -10.23 14.40 -12.88
CA PRO A 285 -10.65 13.63 -11.71
C PRO A 285 -11.12 12.22 -12.09
N GLN A 286 -10.19 11.42 -12.59
CA GLN A 286 -10.39 10.03 -12.99
C GLN A 286 -9.39 9.14 -12.26
N PHE A 287 -9.75 7.88 -12.04
CA PHE A 287 -8.86 6.86 -11.52
C PHE A 287 -8.75 5.72 -12.54
N ASP A 288 -7.70 5.73 -13.36
CA ASP A 288 -7.45 4.68 -14.37
C ASP A 288 -6.34 3.75 -13.89
N ALA A 289 -6.74 2.81 -13.02
CA ALA A 289 -5.85 1.83 -12.43
C ALA A 289 -6.29 0.40 -12.78
N HIS A 290 -5.48 -0.37 -13.49
CA HIS A 290 -5.82 -1.73 -13.89
C HIS A 290 -4.61 -2.61 -14.20
N ILE A 291 -4.81 -3.92 -14.12
CA ILE A 291 -3.93 -4.94 -14.70
C ILE A 291 -4.75 -5.72 -15.70
N GLU A 292 -4.24 -5.88 -16.92
CA GLU A 292 -4.92 -6.59 -18.01
C GLU A 292 -3.95 -7.55 -18.70
N VAL A 293 -4.34 -8.82 -18.77
CA VAL A 293 -3.49 -9.93 -19.21
C VAL A 293 -4.17 -10.61 -20.40
N TYR A 294 -3.40 -10.77 -21.48
CA TYR A 294 -3.85 -11.30 -22.76
C TYR A 294 -3.26 -12.69 -22.98
N GLY A 295 -4.13 -13.68 -23.15
CA GLY A 295 -3.82 -14.99 -23.71
C GLY A 295 -4.32 -15.12 -25.15
N GLN A 296 -4.25 -16.34 -25.68
CA GLN A 296 -4.72 -16.65 -27.03
C GLN A 296 -6.25 -16.49 -27.17
N ASP A 297 -7.01 -17.05 -26.23
CA ASP A 297 -8.47 -17.11 -26.27
C ASP A 297 -9.15 -16.47 -25.06
N LYS A 298 -8.37 -15.79 -24.20
CA LYS A 298 -8.82 -15.24 -22.93
C LYS A 298 -8.11 -13.94 -22.59
N ILE A 299 -8.86 -12.95 -22.13
CA ILE A 299 -8.35 -11.70 -21.57
C ILE A 299 -8.91 -11.54 -20.16
N VAL A 300 -8.05 -11.23 -19.20
CA VAL A 300 -8.45 -10.97 -17.81
C VAL A 300 -8.02 -9.56 -17.45
N ARG A 301 -8.97 -8.73 -17.03
CA ARG A 301 -8.75 -7.36 -16.58
C ARG A 301 -9.26 -7.19 -15.17
N ILE A 302 -8.41 -6.80 -14.24
CA ILE A 302 -8.84 -6.21 -12.97
C ILE A 302 -8.82 -4.69 -13.06
N GLN A 303 -9.93 -4.05 -12.72
CA GLN A 303 -10.09 -2.60 -12.67
C GLN A 303 -10.27 -2.14 -11.23
N TYR A 304 -9.37 -1.27 -10.78
CA TYR A 304 -9.46 -0.56 -9.52
C TYR A 304 -10.11 0.81 -9.71
N ASP A 305 -10.70 1.30 -8.64
CA ASP A 305 -11.22 2.66 -8.50
C ASP A 305 -10.47 3.38 -7.38
N THR A 306 -10.77 4.66 -7.18
CA THR A 306 -10.21 5.46 -6.10
C THR A 306 -10.47 4.78 -4.74
N PRO A 307 -9.44 4.57 -3.91
CA PRO A 307 -9.63 3.89 -2.64
C PRO A 307 -10.19 4.82 -1.55
N TYR A 308 -10.36 6.12 -1.84
CA TYR A 308 -10.86 7.11 -0.89
C TYR A 308 -12.38 7.16 -0.80
N VAL A 309 -13.10 6.61 -1.78
CA VAL A 309 -14.57 6.54 -1.77
C VAL A 309 -14.98 5.13 -1.40
N LYS A 310 -15.63 4.98 -0.25
CA LYS A 310 -16.06 3.68 0.26
C LYS A 310 -17.19 3.08 -0.57
N GLY A 311 -17.12 1.77 -0.78
CA GLY A 311 -18.14 1.00 -1.49
C GLY A 311 -18.03 1.00 -3.01
N LEU A 312 -17.02 1.65 -3.60
CA LEU A 312 -16.74 1.50 -5.03
C LEU A 312 -16.21 0.08 -5.32
N PRO A 313 -16.88 -0.71 -6.17
CA PRO A 313 -16.49 -2.09 -6.38
C PRO A 313 -15.27 -2.18 -7.29
N ILE A 314 -14.28 -2.98 -6.87
CA ILE A 314 -13.22 -3.45 -7.76
C ILE A 314 -13.79 -4.57 -8.62
N THR A 315 -13.58 -4.50 -9.93
CA THR A 315 -14.21 -5.43 -10.88
C THR A 315 -13.19 -6.25 -11.63
N VAL A 316 -13.55 -7.50 -11.94
CA VAL A 316 -12.81 -8.34 -12.89
C VAL A 316 -13.65 -8.49 -14.15
N ARG A 317 -13.08 -8.20 -15.31
CA ARG A 317 -13.66 -8.53 -16.62
C ARG A 317 -12.88 -9.69 -17.22
N VAL A 318 -13.59 -10.74 -17.60
CA VAL A 318 -13.04 -11.88 -18.34
C VAL A 318 -13.70 -11.91 -19.71
N SER A 319 -12.90 -11.78 -20.76
CA SER A 319 -13.35 -11.85 -22.15
C SER A 319 -12.79 -13.12 -22.78
N GLU A 320 -13.64 -13.95 -23.37
CA GLU A 320 -13.29 -15.29 -23.86
C GLU A 320 -13.77 -15.48 -25.29
N ASN A 321 -13.01 -16.24 -26.07
CA ASN A 321 -13.45 -16.78 -27.34
C ASN A 321 -14.29 -18.04 -27.11
N LEU A 322 -15.58 -17.98 -27.42
CA LEU A 322 -16.51 -19.10 -27.38
C LEU A 322 -16.86 -19.47 -28.83
N ASP A 323 -16.07 -20.36 -29.43
CA ASP A 323 -16.24 -20.86 -30.80
C ASP A 323 -16.40 -19.76 -31.87
N GLY A 324 -15.58 -18.71 -31.78
CA GLY A 324 -15.59 -17.56 -32.68
C GLY A 324 -16.52 -16.42 -32.25
N SER A 325 -17.26 -16.58 -31.15
CA SER A 325 -18.05 -15.51 -30.52
C SER A 325 -17.35 -14.93 -29.29
N LEU A 326 -17.59 -13.66 -29.00
CA LEU A 326 -17.09 -13.01 -27.79
C LEU A 326 -18.05 -13.25 -26.62
N LYS A 327 -17.56 -13.89 -25.56
CA LYS A 327 -18.25 -13.96 -24.26
C LYS A 327 -17.55 -13.04 -23.28
N GLU A 328 -18.31 -12.22 -22.57
CA GLU A 328 -17.77 -11.33 -21.53
C GLU A 328 -18.45 -11.55 -20.20
N THR A 329 -17.65 -11.69 -19.15
CA THR A 329 -18.10 -11.84 -17.76
C THR A 329 -17.56 -10.68 -16.95
N VAL A 330 -18.43 -9.97 -16.23
CA VAL A 330 -18.04 -8.93 -15.26
C VAL A 330 -18.34 -9.42 -13.86
N ILE A 331 -17.30 -9.61 -13.07
CA ILE A 331 -17.36 -10.13 -11.71
C ILE A 331 -17.19 -8.96 -10.74
N ARG A 332 -18.19 -8.80 -9.87
CA ARG A 332 -18.12 -7.93 -8.69
C ARG A 332 -18.25 -8.82 -7.46
N GLN A 333 -17.10 -9.20 -6.88
CA GLN A 333 -17.06 -10.21 -5.83
C GLN A 333 -17.69 -9.73 -4.52
N THR A 334 -17.48 -8.45 -4.20
CA THR A 334 -17.91 -7.82 -2.96
C THR A 334 -18.00 -6.31 -3.17
N TYR A 335 -18.71 -5.64 -2.26
CA TYR A 335 -18.71 -4.18 -2.12
C TYR A 335 -17.81 -3.69 -0.98
N GLU A 336 -17.18 -4.60 -0.24
CA GLU A 336 -16.12 -4.25 0.70
C GLU A 336 -14.91 -3.70 -0.06
N ASP A 337 -14.42 -2.54 0.36
CA ASP A 337 -13.23 -1.95 -0.24
C ASP A 337 -11.95 -2.68 0.19
N ALA A 338 -10.90 -2.53 -0.60
CA ALA A 338 -9.64 -3.25 -0.41
C ALA A 338 -9.01 -3.07 0.99
N TYR A 339 -9.11 -1.90 1.61
CA TYR A 339 -8.60 -1.69 2.97
C TYR A 339 -9.41 -2.45 4.01
N THR A 340 -10.74 -2.54 3.86
CA THR A 340 -11.58 -3.37 4.75
C THR A 340 -11.13 -4.83 4.70
N GLN A 341 -10.82 -5.34 3.51
CA GLN A 341 -10.37 -6.72 3.34
C GLN A 341 -8.96 -6.95 3.89
N GLU A 342 -8.06 -5.98 3.68
CA GLU A 342 -6.71 -5.98 4.25
C GLU A 342 -6.74 -6.01 5.79
N LEU A 343 -7.55 -5.16 6.43
CA LEU A 343 -7.65 -5.13 7.89
C LEU A 343 -8.30 -6.39 8.45
N LYS A 344 -9.25 -7.03 7.74
CA LYS A 344 -9.72 -8.36 8.14
C LYS A 344 -8.58 -9.39 8.13
N HIS A 345 -7.70 -9.35 7.14
CA HIS A 345 -6.50 -10.21 7.12
C HIS A 345 -5.56 -9.90 8.29
N VAL A 346 -5.40 -8.63 8.69
CA VAL A 346 -4.64 -8.25 9.90
C VAL A 346 -5.23 -8.90 11.15
N TYR A 347 -6.56 -8.89 11.31
CA TYR A 347 -7.23 -9.55 12.42
C TYR A 347 -6.98 -11.07 12.42
N GLU A 348 -7.17 -11.72 11.27
CA GLU A 348 -6.96 -13.15 11.11
C GLU A 348 -5.49 -13.54 11.38
N TRP A 349 -4.54 -12.70 10.99
CA TRP A 349 -3.14 -12.90 11.29
C TRP A 349 -2.88 -12.85 12.80
N ILE A 350 -3.32 -11.78 13.48
CA ILE A 350 -3.02 -11.56 14.91
C ILE A 350 -3.78 -12.51 15.82
N ARG A 351 -5.05 -12.81 15.51
CA ARG A 351 -5.92 -13.60 16.39
C ARG A 351 -6.07 -15.05 15.99
N LEU A 352 -5.94 -15.38 14.72
CA LEU A 352 -6.15 -16.74 14.20
C LEU A 352 -4.85 -17.38 13.68
N GLY A 353 -3.73 -16.67 13.71
CA GLY A 353 -2.43 -17.18 13.28
C GLY A 353 -2.31 -17.36 11.77
N LYS A 354 -3.14 -16.68 10.98
CA LYS A 354 -3.02 -16.68 9.51
C LYS A 354 -1.66 -16.10 9.11
N PRO A 355 -0.92 -16.70 8.16
CA PRO A 355 0.34 -16.12 7.71
C PRO A 355 0.18 -14.70 7.14
N VAL A 356 1.18 -13.86 7.36
CA VAL A 356 1.28 -12.55 6.71
C VAL A 356 1.44 -12.76 5.21
N LYS A 357 0.56 -12.14 4.42
CA LYS A 357 0.60 -12.25 2.95
C LYS A 357 1.61 -11.27 2.32
N THR A 358 1.71 -10.06 2.86
CA THR A 358 2.57 -8.98 2.33
C THR A 358 3.66 -8.66 3.35
N THR A 359 4.88 -9.12 3.08
CA THR A 359 5.99 -9.11 4.05
C THR A 359 7.02 -8.03 3.73
N ILE A 360 8.01 -7.85 4.61
CA ILE A 360 9.15 -6.95 4.32
C ILE A 360 9.90 -7.33 3.03
N GLU A 361 9.88 -8.62 2.65
CA GLU A 361 10.50 -9.09 1.40
C GLU A 361 9.74 -8.56 0.17
N ASP A 362 8.42 -8.37 0.25
CA ASP A 362 7.67 -7.77 -0.83
C ASP A 362 8.10 -6.31 -1.07
N ALA A 363 8.40 -5.56 0.00
CA ALA A 363 8.89 -4.20 -0.12
C ALA A 363 10.28 -4.17 -0.77
N ARG A 364 11.17 -5.12 -0.44
CA ARG A 364 12.47 -5.27 -1.12
C ARG A 364 12.30 -5.46 -2.62
N LEU A 365 11.44 -6.40 -3.03
CA LEU A 365 11.22 -6.72 -4.44
C LEU A 365 10.64 -5.53 -5.24
N ASP A 366 9.76 -4.74 -4.63
CA ASP A 366 9.29 -3.48 -5.21
C ASP A 366 10.45 -2.49 -5.40
N THR A 367 11.28 -2.28 -4.37
CA THR A 367 12.43 -1.38 -4.44
C THR A 367 13.45 -1.84 -5.49
N GLU A 368 13.69 -3.14 -5.64
CA GLU A 368 14.56 -3.67 -6.69
C GLU A 368 14.04 -3.34 -8.10
N ILE A 369 12.73 -3.40 -8.32
CA ILE A 369 12.11 -2.95 -9.59
C ILE A 369 12.32 -1.44 -9.78
N PHE A 370 12.20 -0.62 -8.74
CA PHE A 370 12.47 0.82 -8.84
C PHE A 370 13.93 1.09 -9.23
N GLN A 371 14.87 0.35 -8.64
CA GLN A 371 16.27 0.41 -9.03
C GLN A 371 16.48 0.00 -10.49
N MET A 372 15.81 -1.07 -10.97
CA MET A 372 15.88 -1.47 -12.38
C MET A 372 15.47 -0.31 -13.30
N ILE A 373 14.33 0.33 -13.01
CA ILE A 373 13.79 1.46 -13.78
C ILE A 373 14.79 2.62 -13.82
N ILE A 374 15.25 3.08 -12.66
CA ILE A 374 16.11 4.27 -12.54
C ILE A 374 17.51 4.03 -13.12
N LYS A 375 18.10 2.85 -12.90
CA LYS A 375 19.38 2.46 -13.51
C LYS A 375 19.28 2.42 -15.04
N ALA A 376 18.18 1.90 -15.57
CA ALA A 376 17.96 1.85 -17.02
C ALA A 376 17.76 3.24 -17.63
N ASP A 377 16.98 4.12 -17.00
CA ASP A 377 16.79 5.47 -17.51
C ASP A 377 18.09 6.30 -17.48
N SER A 378 18.87 6.20 -16.39
CA SER A 378 20.18 6.86 -16.31
C SER A 378 21.13 6.44 -17.44
N ARG A 379 21.16 5.15 -17.79
CA ARG A 379 21.94 4.66 -18.95
C ARG A 379 21.41 5.20 -20.27
N ARG A 380 20.08 5.22 -20.46
CA ARG A 380 19.43 5.75 -21.67
C ARG A 380 19.78 7.22 -21.87
N VAL A 381 19.70 8.04 -20.82
CA VAL A 381 20.03 9.48 -20.89
C VAL A 381 21.50 9.68 -21.25
N LYS A 382 22.43 8.93 -20.64
CA LYS A 382 23.86 8.98 -20.98
C LYS A 382 24.15 8.59 -22.44
N ALA A 383 23.46 7.58 -22.96
CA ALA A 383 23.60 7.16 -24.35
C ALA A 383 22.99 8.19 -25.34
N GLY A 384 21.87 8.82 -24.97
CA GLY A 384 21.19 9.84 -25.77
C GLY A 384 21.91 11.20 -25.81
N SER A 385 22.68 11.53 -24.77
CA SER A 385 23.54 12.74 -24.76
C SER A 385 24.76 12.66 -25.69
N GLY A 386 24.94 11.53 -26.40
CA GLY A 386 25.98 11.33 -27.42
C GLY A 386 25.47 11.37 -28.86
N ILE A 387 24.24 11.82 -29.10
CA ILE A 387 23.70 12.01 -30.47
C ILE A 387 23.97 13.48 -30.87
N PRO A 388 24.64 13.74 -32.01
CA PRO A 388 25.10 15.07 -32.41
C PRO A 388 23.97 16.09 -32.65
#